data_AF-A0A8B8NEJ0-F1
#
_entry.id   AF-A0A8B8NEJ0-F1
#
_cell.length_a   1.000
_cell.length_b   1.000
_cell.length_c   1.000
_cell.angle_alpha   90.00
_cell.angle_beta   90.00
_cell.angle_gamma   90.00
#
_symmetry.space_group_name_H-M   'P 1'
#
loop_
_entity.id
_entity.type
_entity.pdbx_description
1 polymer ?
#
loop_
_entity_poly.entity_id
_entity_poly.type
_entity_poly.pdbx_seq_one_letter_code
_entity_poly.pdbx_strand_id
1 'polypeptide(L)'
;MELHSSDLQSSKAGELRSLLVLVLSLAIAFTASASSQGIDFSLTAFNDSIIKVEGNAETQSGIIRVTEADRDKVLTANGGWAMYHKPMRLWDKATGNVADFTTRFTFAINSLGRTDFADGMTFFLVPEGSQLPNNSLGGGLAIINRGRDPSNSSNRFVAVEFDTYYNVEEPSVVVDPNCAKVAHV
;
A
#
# COMPACT_ATOMS: atom_id res chain seq x y z
N MET A 1 2.89 -7.09 -70.76
CA MET A 1 3.39 -7.26 -69.37
C MET A 1 2.41 -8.21 -68.70
N GLU A 2 2.66 -9.52 -68.79
CA GLU A 2 1.79 -10.55 -68.22
C GLU A 2 2.24 -10.85 -66.79
N LEU A 3 1.33 -10.69 -65.82
CA LEU A 3 1.56 -11.12 -64.44
C LEU A 3 1.37 -12.64 -64.39
N HIS A 4 2.42 -13.38 -64.02
CA HIS A 4 2.40 -14.83 -63.92
C HIS A 4 1.60 -15.30 -62.70
N SER A 5 0.73 -16.30 -62.88
CA SER A 5 -0.16 -16.84 -61.83
C SER A 5 0.60 -17.36 -60.59
N SER A 6 1.88 -17.72 -60.73
CA SER A 6 2.75 -18.15 -59.64
C SER A 6 3.05 -17.01 -58.66
N ASP A 7 3.20 -15.79 -59.16
CA ASP A 7 3.51 -14.61 -58.33
C ASP A 7 2.29 -14.21 -57.48
N LEU A 8 1.09 -14.39 -58.04
CA LEU A 8 -0.17 -14.17 -57.33
C LEU A 8 -0.38 -15.16 -56.17
N GLN A 9 -0.01 -16.43 -56.36
CA GLN A 9 -0.12 -17.44 -55.29
C GLN A 9 0.94 -17.23 -54.20
N SER A 10 2.17 -16.88 -54.57
CA SER A 10 3.24 -16.56 -53.62
C SER A 10 2.91 -15.35 -52.75
N SER A 11 2.37 -14.28 -53.37
CA SER A 11 1.91 -13.08 -52.66
C SER A 11 0.83 -13.39 -51.62
N LYS A 12 -0.23 -14.12 -52.03
CA LYS A 12 -1.32 -14.53 -51.12
C LYS A 12 -0.82 -15.38 -49.95
N ALA A 13 0.10 -16.31 -50.20
CA ALA A 13 0.70 -17.13 -49.14
C ALA A 13 1.53 -16.29 -48.15
N GLY A 14 2.23 -15.25 -48.63
CA GLY A 14 2.94 -14.28 -47.79
C GLY A 14 1.99 -13.44 -46.92
N GLU A 15 0.89 -12.96 -47.49
CA GLU A 15 -0.15 -12.21 -46.76
C GLU A 15 -0.81 -13.06 -45.67
N LEU A 16 -1.16 -14.31 -45.97
CA LEU A 16 -1.73 -15.26 -45.00
C LEU A 16 -0.78 -15.53 -43.82
N ARG A 17 0.53 -15.69 -44.08
CA ARG A 17 1.54 -15.84 -43.03
C ARG A 17 1.66 -14.58 -42.17
N SER A 18 1.67 -13.41 -42.79
CA SER A 18 1.74 -12.13 -42.09
C SER A 18 0.51 -11.91 -41.19
N LEU A 19 -0.69 -12.18 -41.72
CA LEU A 19 -1.94 -12.08 -40.97
C LEU A 19 -1.97 -13.07 -39.79
N LEU A 20 -1.51 -14.31 -39.99
CA LEU A 20 -1.42 -15.30 -38.93
C LEU A 20 -0.46 -14.86 -37.82
N VAL A 21 0.72 -14.33 -38.17
CA VAL A 21 1.69 -13.78 -37.19
C VAL A 21 1.09 -12.61 -36.43
N LEU A 22 0.37 -11.71 -37.10
CA LEU A 22 -0.32 -10.59 -36.45
C LEU A 22 -1.37 -11.08 -35.45
N VAL A 23 -2.23 -12.03 -35.85
CA VAL A 23 -3.28 -12.61 -34.99
C VAL A 23 -2.68 -13.33 -33.78
N LEU A 24 -1.64 -14.14 -33.98
CA LEU A 24 -0.91 -14.80 -32.89
C LEU A 24 -0.28 -13.79 -31.93
N SER A 25 0.33 -12.72 -32.47
CA SER A 25 0.94 -11.65 -31.67
C SER A 25 -0.11 -10.89 -30.85
N LEU A 26 -1.28 -10.62 -31.43
CA LEU A 26 -2.40 -9.98 -30.75
C LEU A 26 -2.99 -10.90 -29.67
N ALA A 27 -3.12 -12.20 -29.94
CA ALA A 27 -3.61 -13.18 -28.97
C ALA A 27 -2.64 -13.35 -27.78
N ILE A 28 -1.33 -13.36 -28.03
CA ILE A 28 -0.30 -13.38 -26.98
C ILE A 28 -0.36 -12.10 -26.14
N ALA A 29 -0.49 -10.93 -26.77
CA ALA A 29 -0.65 -9.66 -26.04
C ALA A 29 -1.93 -9.64 -25.19
N PHE A 30 -3.04 -10.18 -25.70
CA PHE A 30 -4.32 -10.22 -24.99
C PHE A 30 -4.30 -11.20 -23.80
N THR A 31 -3.69 -12.37 -23.97
CA THR A 31 -3.53 -13.36 -22.88
C THR A 31 -2.55 -12.89 -21.80
N ALA A 32 -1.47 -12.20 -22.17
CA ALA A 32 -0.55 -11.57 -21.21
C ALA A 32 -1.25 -10.47 -20.37
N SER A 33 -2.26 -9.81 -20.93
CA SER A 33 -3.04 -8.76 -20.25
C SER A 33 -4.10 -9.31 -19.28
N ALA A 34 -4.48 -10.59 -19.38
CA ALA A 34 -5.56 -11.19 -18.60
C ALA A 34 -5.09 -11.84 -17.28
N SER A 35 -3.79 -11.92 -17.02
CA SER A 35 -3.25 -12.45 -15.77
C SER A 35 -3.19 -11.35 -14.69
N SER A 36 -4.33 -11.04 -14.08
CA SER A 36 -4.33 -10.33 -12.78
C SER A 36 -3.87 -11.30 -11.70
N GLN A 37 -2.57 -11.34 -11.42
CA GLN A 37 -2.04 -12.11 -10.28
C GLN A 37 -2.34 -11.33 -9.00
N GLY A 38 -3.40 -11.73 -8.31
CA GLY A 38 -3.64 -11.30 -6.93
C GLY A 38 -2.47 -11.70 -6.03
N ILE A 39 -2.28 -10.96 -4.94
CA ILE A 39 -1.31 -11.29 -3.89
C ILE A 39 -2.07 -11.96 -2.75
N ASP A 40 -1.58 -13.12 -2.31
CA ASP A 40 -2.09 -13.83 -1.13
C ASP A 40 -0.91 -14.25 -0.26
N PHE A 41 -1.00 -13.95 1.04
CA PHE A 41 0.00 -14.35 2.01
C PHE A 41 -0.61 -14.47 3.40
N SER A 42 -0.02 -15.37 4.20
CA SER A 42 -0.31 -15.50 5.63
C SER A 42 1.02 -15.57 6.36
N LEU A 43 1.31 -14.56 7.19
CA LEU A 43 2.55 -14.44 7.94
C LEU A 43 2.28 -14.61 9.43
N THR A 44 2.99 -15.53 10.05
CA THR A 44 2.97 -15.74 11.52
C THR A 44 4.24 -15.24 12.20
N ALA A 45 5.27 -14.90 11.42
CA ALA A 45 6.52 -14.31 11.87
C ALA A 45 7.06 -13.33 10.82
N PHE A 46 7.71 -12.26 11.29
CA PHE A 46 8.21 -11.17 10.46
C PHE A 46 9.73 -11.02 10.54
N ASN A 47 10.35 -10.65 9.42
CA ASN A 47 11.76 -10.29 9.32
C ASN A 47 11.96 -9.29 8.16
N ASP A 48 13.16 -8.72 8.07
CA ASP A 48 13.50 -7.66 7.10
C ASP A 48 13.54 -8.10 5.64
N SER A 49 13.48 -9.41 5.34
CA SER A 49 13.36 -9.89 3.96
C SER A 49 11.92 -9.85 3.44
N ILE A 50 10.93 -9.76 4.33
CA ILE A 50 9.50 -9.78 4.00
C ILE A 50 8.87 -8.41 4.28
N ILE A 51 9.36 -7.70 5.31
CA ILE A 51 8.83 -6.42 5.77
C ILE A 51 9.90 -5.35 5.60
N LYS A 52 9.56 -4.29 4.89
CA LYS A 52 10.35 -3.06 4.83
C LYS A 52 9.91 -2.15 5.98
N VAL A 53 10.84 -1.81 6.87
CA VAL A 53 10.59 -0.89 7.99
C VAL A 53 11.16 0.51 7.73
N GLU A 54 10.50 1.55 8.24
CA GLU A 54 10.97 2.94 8.24
C GLU A 54 10.69 3.63 9.60
N GLY A 55 11.45 4.69 9.92
CA GLY A 55 11.31 5.42 11.18
C GLY A 55 11.77 4.58 12.38
N ASN A 56 10.97 4.57 13.45
CA ASN A 56 11.24 3.78 14.65
C ASN A 56 10.75 2.33 14.54
N ALA A 57 10.23 1.90 13.39
CA ALA A 57 9.74 0.55 13.23
C ALA A 57 10.90 -0.46 13.10
N GLU A 58 10.72 -1.64 13.67
CA GLU A 58 11.67 -2.74 13.59
C GLU A 58 10.95 -4.09 13.52
N THR A 59 11.62 -5.08 12.93
CA THR A 59 11.25 -6.48 13.12
C THR A 59 12.18 -7.10 14.16
N GLN A 60 11.61 -7.70 15.20
CA GLN A 60 12.40 -8.35 16.25
C GLN A 60 11.69 -9.61 16.72
N SER A 61 12.40 -10.74 16.81
CA SER A 61 11.85 -12.00 17.32
C SER A 61 10.55 -12.44 16.64
N GLY A 62 10.40 -12.17 15.34
CA GLY A 62 9.22 -12.55 14.57
C GLY A 62 8.02 -11.61 14.72
N ILE A 63 8.13 -10.50 15.46
CA ILE A 63 7.06 -9.48 15.58
C ILE A 63 7.47 -8.17 14.92
N ILE A 64 6.48 -7.38 14.52
CA ILE A 64 6.67 -6.00 14.08
C ILE A 64 6.42 -5.09 15.28
N ARG A 65 7.37 -4.20 15.57
CA ARG A 65 7.16 -3.04 16.44
C ARG A 65 7.15 -1.79 15.57
N VAL A 66 6.08 -1.01 15.63
CA VAL A 66 5.95 0.23 14.85
C VAL A 66 6.39 1.48 15.62
N THR A 67 6.55 1.36 16.94
CA THR A 67 7.04 2.39 17.86
C THR A 67 8.05 1.78 18.83
N GLU A 68 8.87 2.64 19.43
CA GLU A 68 9.78 2.25 20.51
C GLU A 68 8.98 1.71 21.72
N ALA A 69 9.48 0.63 22.32
CA ALA A 69 8.83 -0.07 23.43
C ALA A 69 9.74 -0.22 24.65
N ASP A 70 11.01 0.16 24.54
CA ASP A 70 11.96 0.16 25.63
C ASP A 70 11.68 1.33 26.61
N ARG A 71 11.41 0.99 27.87
CA ARG A 71 11.13 1.96 28.94
C ARG A 71 12.32 2.86 29.26
N ASP A 72 13.52 2.42 28.93
CA ASP A 72 14.75 3.18 29.18
C ASP A 72 15.02 4.21 28.07
N LYS A 73 14.19 4.24 27.01
CA LYS A 73 14.30 5.18 25.90
C LYS A 73 13.19 6.23 25.92
N VAL A 74 13.36 7.25 25.07
CA VAL A 74 12.36 8.29 24.86
C VAL A 74 11.18 7.69 24.09
N LEU A 75 10.03 7.56 24.77
CA LEU A 75 8.79 6.99 24.20
C LEU A 75 7.89 8.03 23.51
N THR A 76 8.18 9.31 23.67
CA THR A 76 7.41 10.41 23.06
C THR A 76 7.83 10.64 21.61
N ALA A 77 6.87 11.03 20.76
CA ALA A 77 7.13 11.34 19.35
C ALA A 77 7.88 10.22 18.62
N ASN A 78 7.41 8.98 18.78
CA ASN A 78 7.88 7.84 18.01
C ASN A 78 6.83 7.42 16.98
N GLY A 79 7.31 6.89 15.86
CA GLY A 79 6.45 6.36 14.82
C GLY A 79 7.27 5.75 13.69
N GLY A 80 6.67 4.80 13.00
CA GLY A 80 7.33 4.09 11.93
C GLY A 80 6.36 3.34 11.05
N TRP A 81 6.86 2.93 9.89
CA TRP A 81 6.12 2.13 8.92
C TRP A 81 6.67 0.71 8.88
N ALA A 82 5.77 -0.25 8.69
CA ALA A 82 6.11 -1.61 8.35
C ALA A 82 5.28 -2.02 7.13
N MET A 83 5.95 -2.23 6.00
CA MET A 83 5.31 -2.45 4.71
C MET A 83 5.67 -3.83 4.15
N TYR A 84 4.70 -4.53 3.58
CA TYR A 84 4.99 -5.73 2.81
C TYR A 84 5.88 -5.40 1.61
N HIS A 85 6.92 -6.18 1.38
CA HIS A 85 7.97 -5.84 0.44
C HIS A 85 7.55 -5.86 -1.05
N LYS A 86 6.46 -6.57 -1.40
CA LYS A 86 5.96 -6.61 -2.78
C LYS A 86 4.80 -5.62 -2.97
N PRO A 87 4.83 -4.79 -4.02
CA PRO A 87 3.73 -3.88 -4.33
C PRO A 87 2.48 -4.67 -4.76
N MET A 88 1.31 -4.18 -4.35
CA MET A 88 0.01 -4.71 -4.75
C MET A 88 -0.64 -3.84 -5.82
N ARG A 89 -1.12 -4.45 -6.90
CA ARG A 89 -1.82 -3.76 -7.97
C ARG A 89 -3.30 -3.59 -7.61
N LEU A 90 -3.70 -2.38 -7.24
CA LEU A 90 -5.08 -2.07 -6.84
C LEU A 90 -6.04 -1.84 -8.02
N TRP A 91 -5.53 -1.46 -9.19
CA TRP A 91 -6.34 -1.23 -10.38
C TRP A 91 -5.51 -1.32 -11.66
N ASP A 92 -6.19 -1.53 -12.78
CA ASP A 92 -5.61 -1.57 -14.12
C ASP A 92 -6.27 -0.50 -15.01
N LYS A 93 -5.47 0.46 -15.49
CA LYS A 93 -5.95 1.58 -16.30
C LYS A 93 -6.50 1.15 -17.67
N ALA A 94 -5.98 0.08 -18.27
CA ALA A 94 -6.33 -0.34 -19.61
C ALA A 94 -7.71 -1.03 -19.65
N THR A 95 -8.03 -1.76 -18.59
CA THR A 95 -9.25 -2.56 -18.43
C THR A 95 -10.30 -1.87 -17.56
N GLY A 96 -9.90 -0.93 -16.70
CA GLY A 96 -10.77 -0.31 -15.70
C GLY A 96 -11.07 -1.22 -14.50
N ASN A 97 -10.45 -2.41 -14.44
CA ASN A 97 -10.65 -3.34 -13.33
C ASN A 97 -10.01 -2.82 -12.04
N VAL A 98 -10.68 -3.06 -10.93
CA VAL A 98 -10.21 -2.75 -9.56
C VAL A 98 -10.09 -4.04 -8.76
N ALA A 99 -9.16 -4.06 -7.80
CA ALA A 99 -8.94 -5.20 -6.94
C ALA A 99 -9.85 -5.15 -5.71
N ASP A 100 -10.47 -6.29 -5.40
CA ASP A 100 -11.00 -6.55 -4.06
C ASP A 100 -9.87 -7.10 -3.19
N PHE A 101 -9.83 -6.71 -1.92
CA PHE A 101 -8.85 -7.24 -0.96
C PHE A 101 -9.49 -7.51 0.40
N THR A 102 -8.88 -8.43 1.15
CA THR A 102 -9.22 -8.71 2.54
C THR A 102 -7.92 -8.86 3.30
N THR A 103 -7.84 -8.22 4.47
CA THR A 103 -6.69 -8.33 5.38
C THR A 103 -7.17 -8.78 6.75
N ARG A 104 -6.37 -9.60 7.41
CA ARG A 104 -6.58 -10.00 8.81
C ARG A 104 -5.23 -9.98 9.50
N PHE A 105 -5.14 -9.19 10.56
CA PHE A 105 -3.95 -9.11 11.40
C PHE A 105 -4.37 -9.05 12.87
N THR A 106 -3.41 -9.37 13.74
CA THR A 106 -3.55 -9.25 15.18
C THR A 106 -2.50 -8.26 15.66
N PHE A 107 -2.90 -7.35 16.52
CA PHE A 107 -2.01 -6.34 17.09
C PHE A 107 -2.31 -6.16 18.58
N ALA A 108 -1.39 -5.52 19.29
CA ALA A 108 -1.58 -5.09 20.66
C ALA A 108 -0.99 -3.68 20.83
N ILE A 109 -1.74 -2.81 21.49
CA ILE A 109 -1.24 -1.51 21.95
C ILE A 109 -1.03 -1.64 23.46
N ASN A 110 0.18 -1.34 23.93
CA ASN A 110 0.54 -1.47 25.34
C ASN A 110 1.01 -0.12 25.87
N SER A 111 0.19 0.51 26.72
CA SER A 111 0.53 1.79 27.37
C SER A 111 1.61 1.65 28.45
N LEU A 112 2.07 0.43 28.73
CA LEU A 112 3.02 0.11 29.79
C LEU A 112 2.52 0.53 31.18
N GLY A 113 1.19 0.57 31.36
CA GLY A 113 0.54 0.99 32.60
C GLY A 113 0.34 2.51 32.73
N ARG A 114 0.61 3.28 31.68
CA ARG A 114 0.36 4.73 31.64
C ARG A 114 -1.13 4.98 31.37
N THR A 115 -1.70 5.97 32.06
CA THR A 115 -3.08 6.44 31.85
C THR A 115 -3.16 7.41 30.67
N ASP A 116 -2.09 8.15 30.43
CA ASP A 116 -1.96 9.07 29.31
C ASP A 116 -1.15 8.37 28.23
N PHE A 117 -1.85 7.84 27.22
CA PHE A 117 -1.27 7.12 26.10
C PHE A 117 -1.85 7.65 24.78
N ALA A 118 -1.01 7.65 23.76
CA ALA A 118 -1.32 8.19 22.45
C ALA A 118 -0.31 7.63 21.43
N ASP A 119 -0.55 7.72 20.12
CA ASP A 119 -1.77 8.28 19.49
C ASP A 119 -2.59 7.16 18.83
N GLY A 120 -1.95 6.11 18.31
CA GLY A 120 -2.66 4.96 17.75
C GLY A 120 -1.83 4.20 16.72
N MET A 121 -2.50 3.46 15.85
CA MET A 121 -1.88 2.72 14.75
C MET A 121 -2.80 2.76 13.51
N THR A 122 -2.22 2.69 12.31
CA THR A 122 -2.97 2.57 11.05
C THR A 122 -2.58 1.32 10.27
N PHE A 123 -3.58 0.67 9.67
CA PHE A 123 -3.37 -0.13 8.46
C PHE A 123 -3.50 0.81 7.26
N PHE A 124 -2.57 0.77 6.31
CA PHE A 124 -2.57 1.74 5.21
C PHE A 124 -2.18 1.11 3.87
N LEU A 125 -2.64 1.78 2.80
CA LEU A 125 -2.23 1.56 1.41
C LEU A 125 -1.64 2.86 0.89
N VAL A 126 -0.41 2.81 0.40
CA VAL A 126 0.31 3.96 -0.19
C VAL A 126 0.90 3.57 -1.54
N PRO A 127 1.14 4.54 -2.44
CA PRO A 127 1.89 4.31 -3.67
C PRO A 127 3.24 3.65 -3.42
N GLU A 128 3.66 2.78 -4.33
CA GLU A 128 5.01 2.23 -4.31
C GLU A 128 6.04 3.36 -4.37
N GLY A 129 7.08 3.28 -3.53
CA GLY A 129 8.11 4.31 -3.39
C GLY A 129 7.75 5.46 -2.45
N SER A 130 6.55 5.47 -1.85
CA SER A 130 6.25 6.36 -0.72
C SER A 130 7.20 6.12 0.45
N GLN A 131 7.42 7.18 1.21
CA GLN A 131 8.29 7.21 2.40
C GLN A 131 7.49 7.77 3.58
N LEU A 132 7.93 7.43 4.79
CA LEU A 132 7.42 8.00 6.03
C LEU A 132 7.41 9.54 5.94
N PRO A 133 6.24 10.21 6.00
CA PRO A 133 6.18 11.65 5.85
C PRO A 133 6.83 12.37 7.04
N ASN A 134 7.58 13.43 6.76
CA ASN A 134 8.05 14.32 7.82
C ASN A 134 6.87 14.96 8.56
N ASN A 135 7.05 15.29 9.85
CA ASN A 135 6.04 15.96 10.68
C ASN A 135 4.69 15.22 10.76
N SER A 136 4.73 13.88 10.78
CA SER A 136 3.54 13.01 10.79
C SER A 136 3.29 12.24 12.08
N LEU A 137 4.18 12.38 13.08
CA LEU A 137 4.14 11.65 14.35
C LEU A 137 3.03 12.13 15.28
N GLY A 138 2.53 11.27 16.17
CA GLY A 138 1.35 11.55 17.01
C GLY A 138 0.04 11.37 16.23
N GLY A 139 -1.04 12.09 16.52
CA GLY A 139 -2.30 12.12 15.73
C GLY A 139 -2.24 12.23 14.19
N GLY A 140 -1.09 12.49 13.56
CA GLY A 140 -0.90 12.28 12.13
C GLY A 140 -0.75 10.80 11.76
N LEU A 141 -0.69 9.94 12.78
CA LEU A 141 -0.54 8.49 12.80
C LEU A 141 0.54 7.98 11.85
N ALA A 142 1.63 8.75 11.71
CA ALA A 142 2.72 8.50 10.78
C ALA A 142 2.30 8.49 9.29
N ILE A 143 1.10 8.96 8.93
CA ILE A 143 0.56 8.93 7.55
C ILE A 143 0.36 10.34 6.99
N ILE A 144 -0.02 11.31 7.82
CA ILE A 144 -0.35 12.67 7.39
C ILE A 144 0.75 13.63 7.84
N ASN A 145 1.36 14.34 6.89
CA ASN A 145 2.21 15.49 7.23
C ASN A 145 1.32 16.64 7.69
N ARG A 146 1.34 16.95 8.99
CA ARG A 146 0.47 17.99 9.57
C ARG A 146 0.83 19.42 9.19
N GLY A 147 2.01 19.63 8.61
CA GLY A 147 2.42 20.93 8.08
C GLY A 147 1.99 21.17 6.63
N ARG A 148 1.27 20.23 6.00
CA ARG A 148 0.79 20.36 4.62
C ARG A 148 -0.72 20.44 4.56
N ASP A 149 -1.18 21.19 3.57
CA ASP A 149 -2.59 21.26 3.20
C ASP A 149 -3.12 19.85 2.86
N PRO A 150 -4.15 19.34 3.57
CA PRO A 150 -4.74 18.03 3.31
C PRO A 150 -5.39 17.93 1.93
N SER A 151 -5.77 19.06 1.33
CA SER A 151 -6.33 19.12 -0.03
C SER A 151 -5.27 18.91 -1.12
N ASN A 152 -3.98 18.87 -0.74
CA ASN A 152 -2.91 18.60 -1.67
C ASN A 152 -2.94 17.14 -2.14
N SER A 153 -3.19 16.95 -3.44
CA SER A 153 -3.28 15.65 -4.14
C SER A 153 -2.01 14.79 -4.09
N SER A 154 -0.92 15.30 -3.50
CA SER A 154 0.31 14.56 -3.24
C SER A 154 0.15 13.52 -2.13
N ASN A 155 -0.82 13.69 -1.21
CA ASN A 155 -1.09 12.75 -0.12
C ASN A 155 -2.07 11.65 -0.59
N ARG A 156 -1.58 10.73 -1.43
CA ARG A 156 -2.40 9.58 -1.87
C ARG A 156 -2.22 8.42 -0.90
N PHE A 157 -3.23 8.17 -0.08
CA PHE A 157 -3.27 6.99 0.77
C PHE A 157 -4.73 6.60 1.07
N VAL A 158 -4.91 5.37 1.52
CA VAL A 158 -6.11 4.93 2.24
C VAL A 158 -5.63 4.34 3.56
N ALA A 159 -6.28 4.67 4.67
CA ALA A 159 -5.93 4.15 5.98
C ALA A 159 -7.18 3.77 6.78
N VAL A 160 -7.01 2.77 7.64
CA VAL A 160 -7.93 2.42 8.71
C VAL A 160 -7.18 2.64 10.02
N GLU A 161 -7.68 3.54 10.85
CA GLU A 161 -7.06 3.91 12.12
C GLU A 161 -7.63 3.13 13.30
N PHE A 162 -6.73 2.86 14.24
CA PHE A 162 -7.02 2.39 15.59
C PHE A 162 -6.53 3.49 16.52
N ASP A 163 -7.35 4.53 16.64
CA ASP A 163 -7.06 5.74 17.38
C ASP A 163 -7.29 5.52 18.89
N THR A 164 -6.33 5.97 19.68
CA THR A 164 -6.33 5.86 21.14
C THR A 164 -6.37 7.22 21.84
N TYR A 165 -6.30 8.32 21.08
CA TYR A 165 -6.16 9.65 21.65
C TYR A 165 -6.98 10.69 20.89
N TYR A 166 -7.96 11.27 21.56
CA TYR A 166 -8.81 12.29 20.97
C TYR A 166 -8.08 13.64 20.77
N ASN A 167 -7.77 13.99 19.52
CA ASN A 167 -7.17 15.23 19.08
C ASN A 167 -8.22 16.34 18.85
N VAL A 168 -8.07 17.47 19.56
CA VAL A 168 -9.01 18.63 19.52
C VAL A 168 -8.43 19.89 18.90
N GLU A 169 -7.17 19.88 18.45
CA GLU A 169 -6.44 21.12 18.18
C GLU A 169 -6.65 21.66 16.76
N GLU A 170 -7.33 22.79 16.66
CA GLU A 170 -7.13 23.79 15.59
C GLU A 170 -5.85 24.59 15.90
N PRO A 171 -4.91 24.79 14.95
CA PRO A 171 -5.07 24.70 13.50
C PRO A 171 -4.49 23.41 12.89
N SER A 172 -4.49 22.29 13.61
CA SER A 172 -3.88 21.06 13.10
C SER A 172 -4.80 20.37 12.08
N VAL A 173 -4.18 19.85 11.01
CA VAL A 173 -4.83 19.21 9.85
C VAL A 173 -5.56 17.90 10.21
N VAL A 174 -5.46 17.45 11.46
CA VAL A 174 -6.06 16.22 11.96
C VAL A 174 -7.10 16.59 13.02
N VAL A 175 -8.36 16.40 12.67
CA VAL A 175 -9.50 16.60 13.57
C VAL A 175 -10.24 15.28 13.65
N ASP A 176 -10.33 14.72 14.85
CA ASP A 176 -11.02 13.46 15.01
C ASP A 176 -12.52 13.66 14.80
N PRO A 177 -13.19 12.68 14.19
CA PRO A 177 -14.64 12.67 14.18
C PRO A 177 -15.16 12.77 15.61
N ASN A 178 -16.24 13.51 15.83
CA ASN A 178 -16.88 13.60 17.13
C ASN A 178 -17.57 12.26 17.46
N CYS A 179 -16.78 11.26 17.84
CA CYS A 179 -17.21 9.97 18.31
C CYS A 179 -17.56 10.08 19.81
N ALA A 180 -18.66 9.47 20.23
CA ALA A 180 -18.96 9.36 21.66
C ALA A 180 -17.74 8.70 22.34
N LYS A 181 -17.18 9.37 23.37
CA LYS A 181 -15.94 9.02 24.09
C LYS A 181 -15.99 7.64 24.77
N VAL A 182 -16.10 6.57 23.99
CA VAL A 182 -16.17 5.20 24.49
C VAL A 182 -15.30 4.33 23.59
N ALA A 183 -14.00 4.64 23.56
CA ALA A 183 -13.00 3.64 23.25
C ALA A 183 -12.49 3.11 24.59
N HIS A 184 -13.13 2.06 25.10
CA HIS A 184 -12.50 1.20 26.09
C HIS A 184 -11.66 0.18 25.31
N VAL A 185 -10.34 0.29 25.44
CA VAL A 185 -9.42 -0.83 25.18
C VAL A 185 -9.34 -1.65 26.46
#